data_AF-A0A7V0I805-F1
#
_entry.id   AF-A0A7V0I805-F1
#
_cell.length_a   1.000
_cell.length_b   1.000
_cell.length_c   1.000
_cell.angle_alpha   90.00
_cell.angle_beta   90.00
_cell.angle_gamma   90.00
#
_symmetry.space_group_name_H-M   'P 1'
#
loop_
_entity.id
_entity.type
_entity.pdbx_description
1 polymer ?
#
loop_
_entity_poly.entity_id
_entity_poly.type
_entity_poly.pdbx_seq_one_letter_code
_entity_poly.pdbx_strand_id
1 'polypeptide(L)'
;MVSLGKPLILITNDDGYLAQGLLALREELERVGEVWVLAPDRNWSAASRTRVFHKPLRVSPVRLPDGVLVHITNGSPSDCVSLALLGLAPRRPD
;
A
#
# COMPACT_ATOMS: atom_id res chain seq x y z
N MET A 1 -0.64 -17.98 -26.15
CA MET A 1 -1.51 -17.05 -25.40
C MET A 1 -1.12 -17.16 -23.94
N VAL A 2 -0.38 -16.19 -23.41
CA VAL A 2 -0.17 -16.10 -21.95
C VAL A 2 -1.49 -15.61 -21.39
N SER A 3 -2.13 -16.39 -20.52
CA SER A 3 -3.22 -15.85 -19.69
C SER A 3 -2.59 -14.73 -18.87
N LEU A 4 -2.89 -13.47 -19.21
CA LEU A 4 -2.58 -12.35 -18.33
C LEU A 4 -3.36 -12.62 -17.06
N GLY A 5 -2.63 -12.94 -15.98
CA GLY A 5 -3.22 -13.06 -14.64
C GLY A 5 -3.98 -11.78 -14.29
N LYS A 6 -4.83 -11.84 -13.25
CA LYS A 6 -5.51 -10.63 -12.75
C LYS A 6 -4.49 -9.50 -12.54
N PRO A 7 -4.81 -8.22 -12.81
CA PRO A 7 -3.87 -7.13 -12.57
C PRO A 7 -3.50 -7.04 -11.08
N LEU A 8 -2.25 -6.69 -10.76
CA LEU A 8 -1.82 -6.38 -9.38
C LEU A 8 -2.02 -4.90 -9.15
N ILE A 9 -2.88 -4.57 -8.20
CA ILE A 9 -3.24 -3.21 -7.88
C ILE A 9 -2.59 -2.84 -6.54
N LEU A 10 -1.64 -1.91 -6.60
CA LEU A 10 -1.09 -1.30 -5.40
C LEU A 10 -2.07 -0.25 -4.87
N ILE A 11 -2.41 -0.33 -3.59
CA ILE A 11 -3.14 0.74 -2.91
C ILE A 11 -2.36 1.30 -1.72
N THR A 12 -2.41 2.64 -1.60
CA THR A 12 -1.86 3.44 -0.50
C THR A 12 -2.77 4.66 -0.30
N ASN A 13 -2.59 5.36 0.82
CA ASN A 13 -3.22 6.65 1.11
C ASN A 13 -2.31 7.51 2.00
N ASP A 14 -2.75 8.72 2.34
CA ASP A 14 -2.13 9.59 3.34
C ASP A 14 -2.78 9.49 4.73
N ASP A 15 -4.04 9.08 4.84
CA ASP A 15 -4.71 8.96 6.15
C ASP A 15 -4.20 7.79 7.02
N GLY A 16 -3.50 6.82 6.43
CA GLY A 16 -2.94 5.63 7.08
C GLY A 16 -3.73 4.35 6.86
N TYR A 17 -3.13 3.21 7.25
CA TYR A 17 -3.62 1.87 6.91
C TYR A 17 -5.01 1.48 7.47
N LEU A 18 -5.49 2.17 8.51
CA LEU A 18 -6.81 1.95 9.11
C LEU A 18 -7.89 2.92 8.59
N ALA A 19 -7.56 3.78 7.63
CA ALA A 19 -8.52 4.73 7.10
C ALA A 19 -9.67 4.01 6.39
N GLN A 20 -10.91 4.39 6.72
CA GLN A 20 -12.11 3.77 6.16
C GLN A 20 -12.13 3.80 4.63
N GLY A 21 -11.67 4.89 4.02
CA GLY A 21 -11.59 5.01 2.56
C GLY A 21 -10.63 4.00 1.92
N LEU A 22 -9.47 3.74 2.53
CA LEU A 22 -8.52 2.74 2.04
C LEU A 22 -9.12 1.32 2.13
N LEU A 23 -9.79 1.03 3.25
CA LEU A 23 -10.42 -0.27 3.48
C LEU A 23 -11.56 -0.53 2.48
N ALA A 24 -12.42 0.47 2.25
CA ALA A 24 -13.51 0.37 1.27
C ALA A 24 -12.96 0.23 -0.16
N LEU A 25 -11.91 0.98 -0.51
CA LEU A 25 -11.28 0.89 -1.82
C LEU A 25 -10.68 -0.50 -2.07
N ARG A 26 -10.00 -1.07 -1.08
CA ARG A 26 -9.47 -2.45 -1.15
C ARG A 26 -10.58 -3.44 -1.49
N GLU A 27 -11.67 -3.41 -0.74
CA GLU A 27 -12.79 -4.35 -0.89
C GLU A 27 -13.39 -4.33 -2.31
N GLU A 28 -13.57 -3.14 -2.88
CA GLU A 28 -14.09 -3.02 -4.25
C GLU A 28 -13.06 -3.44 -5.30
N LEU A 29 -11.77 -3.12 -5.11
CA LEU A 29 -10.73 -3.46 -6.08
C LEU A 29 -10.39 -4.96 -6.12
N GLU A 30 -10.61 -5.69 -5.02
CA GLU A 30 -10.43 -7.16 -4.99
C GLU A 30 -11.36 -7.90 -5.98
N ARG A 31 -12.45 -7.26 -6.40
CA ARG A 31 -13.36 -7.79 -7.44
C ARG A 31 -12.75 -7.75 -8.84
N VAL A 32 -11.80 -6.84 -9.09
CA VAL A 32 -11.24 -6.59 -10.42
C VAL A 32 -9.76 -6.96 -10.56
N GLY A 33 -9.04 -7.12 -9.44
CA GLY A 33 -7.60 -7.43 -9.45
C GLY A 33 -7.11 -8.08 -8.16
N GLU A 34 -5.84 -8.47 -8.16
CA GLU A 34 -5.10 -8.82 -6.96
C GLU A 34 -4.72 -7.53 -6.25
N VAL A 35 -5.21 -7.28 -5.04
CA VAL A 35 -4.89 -6.04 -4.30
C VAL A 35 -3.72 -6.28 -3.36
N TRP A 36 -2.73 -5.39 -3.40
CA TRP A 36 -1.64 -5.37 -2.45
C TRP A 36 -1.57 -4.00 -1.77
N VAL A 37 -1.70 -4.02 -0.45
CA VAL A 37 -1.75 -2.80 0.37
C VAL A 37 -0.39 -2.53 0.97
N LEU A 38 0.14 -1.34 0.70
CA LEU A 38 1.25 -0.75 1.43
C LEU A 38 0.88 0.69 1.79
N ALA A 39 0.64 0.94 3.07
CA ALA A 39 0.19 2.26 3.54
C ALA A 39 1.04 2.75 4.72
N PRO A 40 1.01 4.06 5.02
CA PRO A 40 1.67 4.58 6.21
C PRO A 40 1.07 4.02 7.51
N ASP A 41 1.92 3.87 8.53
CA ASP A 41 1.55 3.48 9.89
C ASP A 41 0.77 4.57 10.66
N ARG A 42 0.68 5.78 10.10
CA ARG A 42 0.05 6.96 10.68
C ARG A 42 -0.43 7.93 9.61
N ASN A 43 -1.22 8.92 10.02
CA ASN A 43 -1.71 9.98 9.14
C ASN A 43 -0.56 10.91 8.67
N TRP A 44 -0.60 11.25 7.37
CA TRP A 44 0.28 12.15 6.61
C TRP A 44 -0.52 13.24 5.87
N SER A 45 -1.78 13.48 6.21
CA SER A 45 -2.59 14.54 5.63
C SER A 45 -1.84 15.89 5.74
N ALA A 46 -1.97 16.70 4.70
CA ALA A 46 -1.24 17.97 4.53
C ALA A 46 0.30 17.86 4.39
N ALA A 47 0.88 16.66 4.23
CA ALA A 47 2.33 16.49 4.07
C ALA A 47 2.84 16.56 2.61
N SER A 48 1.98 16.88 1.63
CA SER A 48 2.36 17.01 0.21
C SER A 48 3.13 15.76 -0.30
N ARG A 49 4.09 15.93 -1.22
CA ARG A 49 4.93 14.86 -1.79
C ARG A 49 6.19 14.58 -0.95
N THR A 50 6.03 14.42 0.36
CA THR A 50 7.16 14.18 1.25
C THR A 50 7.83 12.82 0.96
N ARG A 51 9.15 12.75 1.10
CA ARG A 51 9.94 11.52 1.11
C ARG A 51 10.81 11.50 2.36
N VAL A 52 10.88 10.36 3.03
CA VAL A 52 11.66 10.22 4.26
C VAL A 52 13.10 9.85 3.93
N PHE A 53 14.04 10.78 4.18
CA PHE A 53 15.48 10.56 3.97
C PHE A 53 16.31 10.60 5.26
N HIS A 54 15.77 11.13 6.36
CA HIS A 54 16.50 11.35 7.61
C HIS A 54 16.48 10.15 8.57
N LYS A 55 15.79 9.07 8.21
CA LYS A 55 15.70 7.84 9.00
C LYS A 55 15.49 6.62 8.07
N PRO A 56 15.86 5.40 8.50
CA PRO A 56 15.54 4.20 7.74
C PRO A 56 14.04 4.00 7.57
N LEU A 57 13.64 3.61 6.37
CA LEU A 57 12.30 3.08 6.10
C LEU A 57 12.20 1.65 6.63
N ARG A 58 11.10 1.37 7.34
CA ARG A 58 10.79 0.04 7.87
C ARG A 58 9.43 -0.37 7.38
N VAL A 59 9.33 -1.61 6.92
CA VAL A 59 8.07 -2.23 6.49
C VAL A 59 7.74 -3.35 7.46
N SER A 60 6.47 -3.47 7.85
CA SER A 60 6.00 -4.52 8.72
C SER A 60 4.66 -5.06 8.22
N PRO A 61 4.42 -6.37 8.27
CA PRO A 61 3.11 -6.93 8.01
C PRO A 61 2.19 -6.70 9.21
N VAL A 62 0.91 -6.43 8.96
CA VAL A 62 -0.14 -6.34 9.99
C VAL A 62 -1.41 -7.02 9.51
N ARG A 63 -2.19 -7.58 10.44
CA ARG A 63 -3.53 -8.08 10.15
C ARG A 63 -4.56 -7.00 10.43
N LEU A 64 -5.40 -6.73 9.44
CA LEU A 64 -6.56 -5.86 9.58
C LEU A 64 -7.65 -6.55 10.45
N PRO A 65 -8.67 -5.80 10.92
CA PRO A 65 -9.76 -6.37 11.71
C PRO A 65 -10.54 -7.50 11.03
N ASP A 66 -10.58 -7.53 9.70
CA ASP A 66 -11.18 -8.59 8.87
C ASP A 66 -10.23 -9.78 8.63
N GLY A 67 -9.03 -9.77 9.23
CA GLY A 67 -8.04 -10.83 9.17
C GLY A 67 -7.06 -10.74 7.99
N VAL A 68 -7.27 -9.81 7.06
CA VAL A 68 -6.44 -9.63 5.85
C VAL A 68 -5.05 -9.11 6.23
N LEU A 69 -4.01 -9.71 5.65
CA LEU A 69 -2.63 -9.30 5.85
C LEU A 69 -2.28 -8.15 4.90
N VAL A 70 -1.82 -7.03 5.45
CA VAL A 70 -1.36 -5.86 4.70
C VAL A 70 0.03 -5.44 5.15
N HIS A 71 0.71 -4.60 4.37
CA HIS A 71 2.00 -4.03 4.74
C HIS A 71 1.84 -2.57 5.16
N ILE A 72 2.59 -2.19 6.19
CA ILE A 72 2.67 -0.80 6.64
C ILE A 72 4.11 -0.33 6.67
N THR A 73 4.30 0.98 6.54
CA THR A 73 5.61 1.62 6.60
C THR A 73 5.61 2.87 7.47
N ASN A 74 6.76 3.17 8.08
CA ASN A 74 7.02 4.43 8.78
C ASN A 74 7.37 5.60 7.83
N GLY A 75 7.28 5.37 6.52
CA GLY A 75 7.46 6.31 5.42
C GLY A 75 6.17 7.06 5.03
N SER A 76 6.30 7.93 4.04
CA SER A 76 5.17 8.67 3.45
C SER A 76 4.41 7.84 2.41
N PRO A 77 3.28 8.34 1.88
CA PRO A 77 2.60 7.71 0.74
C PRO A 77 3.49 7.63 -0.50
N SER A 78 4.36 8.62 -0.73
CA SER A 78 5.32 8.58 -1.84
C SER A 78 6.40 7.51 -1.64
N ASP A 79 6.80 7.28 -0.38
CA ASP A 79 7.71 6.19 -0.05
C ASP A 79 7.03 4.83 -0.24
N CYS A 80 5.72 4.70 0.08
CA CYS A 80 4.94 3.48 -0.18
C CYS A 80 5.01 3.09 -1.67
N VAL A 81 4.67 4.02 -2.57
CA VAL A 81 4.74 3.78 -4.02
C VAL A 81 6.15 3.43 -4.47
N SER A 82 7.15 4.15 -3.95
CA SER A 82 8.55 3.91 -4.35
C SER A 82 9.03 2.54 -3.90
N LEU A 83 8.77 2.15 -2.66
CA LEU A 83 9.13 0.85 -2.11
C LEU A 83 8.47 -0.28 -2.90
N ALA A 84 7.17 -0.14 -3.22
CA ALA A 84 6.43 -1.11 -4.02
C ALA A 84 7.10 -1.36 -5.38
N LEU A 85 7.43 -0.29 -6.10
CA LEU A 85 8.04 -0.34 -7.43
C LEU A 85 9.50 -0.80 -7.42
N LEU A 86 10.21 -0.60 -6.30
CA LEU A 86 11.61 -1.02 -6.11
C LEU A 86 11.77 -2.48 -5.67
N GLY A 87 10.69 -3.27 -5.72
CA GLY A 87 10.75 -4.73 -5.55
C GLY A 87 10.20 -5.24 -4.22
N LEU A 88 9.55 -4.39 -3.41
CA LEU A 88 8.83 -4.86 -2.23
C LEU A 88 7.50 -5.53 -2.59
N ALA A 89 6.84 -5.06 -3.64
CA ALA A 89 5.62 -5.70 -4.15
C ALA A 89 5.94 -7.09 -4.72
N PRO A 90 5.01 -8.06 -4.64
CA PRO A 90 5.24 -9.44 -5.11
C PRO A 90 5.57 -9.52 -6.61
N ARG A 91 5.05 -8.57 -7.38
CA ARG A 91 5.44 -8.27 -8.76
C ARG A 91 5.23 -6.78 -9.00
N ARG A 92 5.66 -6.28 -10.16
CA ARG A 92 5.37 -4.89 -10.55
C ARG A 92 3.85 -4.69 -10.60
N PRO A 93 3.29 -3.73 -9.85
CA PRO A 93 1.88 -3.34 -9.99
C PRO A 93 1.60 -2.82 -11.40
N ASP A 94 0.38 -3.09 -11.88
CA ASP A 94 -0.12 -2.72 -13.20
C ASP A 94 -0.61 -1.26 -13.25
#